data_AF-A0A852TWW5-F1
#
_entry.id   AF-A0A852TWW5-F1
#
_cell.length_a   1.000
_cell.length_b   1.000
_cell.length_c   1.000
_cell.angle_alpha   90.00
_cell.angle_beta   90.00
_cell.angle_gamma   90.00
#
_symmetry.space_group_name_H-M   'P 1'
#
loop_
_entity.id
_entity.type
_entity.pdbx_description
1 polymer ?
#
loop_
_entity_poly.entity_id
_entity_poly.type
_entity_poly.pdbx_seq_one_letter_code
_entity_poly.pdbx_strand_id
1 'polypeptide(L)' 'MHLDVHVAAGAAPQERRAVVAASVQRAVAMGATRVREVDEPTGDCVVVLDPEGDEFCLR' A
#
# COMPACT_ATOMS: atom_id res chain seq x y z
N MET A 1 -14.12 5.96 1.86
CA MET A 1 -13.88 5.81 0.41
C MET A 1 -12.78 4.77 0.21
N HIS A 2 -12.66 4.17 -0.98
CA HIS A 2 -11.57 3.22 -1.28
C HIS A 2 -10.78 3.72 -2.48
N LEU A 3 -9.44 3.76 -2.34
CA LEU A 3 -8.54 4.18 -3.42
C LEU A 3 -7.39 3.18 -3.62
N ASP A 4 -7.27 2.68 -4.85
CA ASP A 4 -6.11 1.91 -5.28
C ASP A 4 -4.96 2.83 -5.69
N VAL A 5 -3.79 2.64 -5.08
CA VAL A 5 -2.57 3.40 -5.37
C VAL A 5 -1.48 2.44 -5.84
N HIS A 6 -1.15 2.54 -7.13
CA HIS A 6 -0.12 1.74 -7.78
C HIS A 6 1.27 2.35 -7.58
N VAL A 7 1.81 2.24 -6.38
CA VAL A 7 3.11 2.81 -5.98
C VAL A 7 4.29 2.09 -6.60
N ALA A 8 4.14 0.81 -6.97
CA ALA A 8 5.15 0.02 -7.65
C ALA A 8 4.97 -0.02 -9.18
N ALA A 9 4.18 0.90 -9.76
CA ALA A 9 4.06 1.03 -11.20
C ALA A 9 5.44 1.35 -11.82
N GLY A 10 5.92 0.46 -12.70
CA GLY A 10 7.22 0.59 -13.37
C GLY A 10 8.43 0.04 -12.61
N ALA A 11 8.26 -0.44 -11.37
CA ALA A 11 9.32 -1.17 -10.66
C ALA A 11 9.51 -2.57 -11.26
N ALA A 12 10.73 -3.11 -11.21
CA ALA A 12 10.98 -4.48 -11.63
C ALA A 12 10.19 -5.46 -10.72
N PRO A 13 9.76 -6.63 -11.21
CA PRO A 13 8.95 -7.59 -10.43
C PRO A 13 9.54 -7.91 -9.04
N GLN A 14 10.86 -8.13 -8.97
CA GLN A 14 11.56 -8.41 -7.72
C GLN A 14 11.65 -7.21 -6.75
N GLU A 15 11.44 -5.98 -7.23
CA GLU A 15 11.52 -4.75 -6.43
C GLU A 15 10.16 -4.29 -5.93
N ARG A 16 9.05 -4.75 -6.54
CA ARG A 16 7.69 -4.25 -6.24
C ARG A 16 7.37 -4.30 -4.75
N ARG A 17 7.68 -5.43 -4.10
CA ARG A 17 7.42 -5.61 -2.66
C ARG A 17 8.21 -4.60 -1.81
N ALA A 18 9.45 -4.30 -2.17
CA ALA A 18 10.27 -3.32 -1.46
C ALA A 18 9.72 -1.89 -1.66
N VAL A 19 9.29 -1.54 -2.88
CA VAL A 19 8.68 -0.24 -3.19
C VAL A 19 7.37 -0.05 -2.44
N VAL A 20 6.51 -1.09 -2.39
CA VAL A 20 5.27 -1.07 -1.62
C VAL A 20 5.57 -0.89 -0.13
N ALA A 21 6.50 -1.66 0.43
CA ALA A 21 6.88 -1.54 1.84
C ALA A 21 7.41 -0.14 2.19
N ALA A 22 8.27 0.43 1.36
CA ALA A 22 8.77 1.80 1.55
C ALA A 22 7.63 2.84 1.45
N SER A 23 6.64 2.61 0.59
CA SER A 23 5.47 3.48 0.46
C SER A 23 4.54 3.40 1.68
N VAL A 24 4.33 2.20 2.22
CA VAL A 24 3.61 2.00 3.49
C VAL A 24 4.30 2.76 4.62
N GLN A 25 5.64 2.64 4.73
CA GLN A 25 6.40 3.37 5.76
C GLN A 25 6.24 4.89 5.61
N ARG A 26 6.28 5.42 4.38
CA ARG A 26 6.04 6.84 4.13
C ARG A 26 4.62 7.26 4.52
N ALA A 27 3.61 6.49 4.15
CA ALA A 27 2.23 6.78 4.53
C ALA A 27 2.06 6.81 6.05
N VAL A 28 2.63 5.82 6.75
CA VAL A 28 2.58 5.77 8.23
C VAL A 28 3.31 6.94 8.87
N ALA A 29 4.47 7.34 8.33
CA ALA A 29 5.18 8.53 8.80
C ALA A 29 4.37 9.84 8.62
N MET A 30 3.43 9.87 7.67
CA MET A 30 2.50 10.99 7.44
C MET A 30 1.19 10.87 8.25
N GLY A 31 1.06 9.87 9.12
CA GLY A 31 -0.10 9.68 9.99
C GLY A 31 -1.07 8.58 9.56
N ALA A 32 -0.81 7.87 8.46
CA ALA A 32 -1.63 6.72 8.09
C ALA A 32 -1.44 5.55 9.06
N THR A 33 -2.46 4.71 9.19
CA THR A 33 -2.44 3.48 9.98
C THR A 33 -2.41 2.28 9.04
N ARG A 34 -1.42 1.40 9.21
CA ARG A 34 -1.39 0.11 8.50
C ARG A 34 -2.44 -0.83 9.07
N VAL A 35 -3.32 -1.36 8.21
CA VAL A 35 -4.45 -2.20 8.63
C VAL A 35 -4.18 -3.67 8.41
N ARG A 36 -3.93 -4.08 7.15
CA ARG A 36 -3.70 -5.50 6.80
C ARG A 36 -2.89 -5.64 5.53
N GLU A 37 -2.25 -6.78 5.37
CA GLU A 37 -1.67 -7.23 4.11
C GLU A 37 -2.66 -8.19 3.43
N VAL A 38 -2.81 -8.05 2.11
CA VAL A 38 -3.59 -8.94 1.25
C VAL A 38 -2.60 -9.64 0.34
N ASP A 39 -2.67 -10.96 0.29
CA ASP A 39 -1.86 -11.82 -0.56
C ASP A 39 -2.79 -12.90 -1.14
N GLU A 40 -3.50 -12.55 -2.22
CA GLU A 40 -4.46 -13.42 -2.89
C GLU A 40 -4.04 -13.68 -4.34
N PRO A 41 -4.48 -14.79 -4.97
CA PRO A 41 -4.16 -15.09 -6.37
C PRO A 41 -4.58 -13.98 -7.35
N THR A 42 -5.58 -13.20 -6.98
CA THR A 42 -6.13 -12.06 -7.72
C THR A 42 -5.34 -10.77 -7.53
N GLY A 43 -4.43 -10.73 -6.56
CA GLY A 43 -3.50 -9.63 -6.33
C GLY A 43 -3.03 -9.51 -4.88
N ASP A 44 -1.85 -8.91 -4.73
CA ASP A 44 -1.28 -8.51 -3.46
C ASP A 44 -1.37 -6.98 -3.26
N CYS A 45 -1.64 -6.55 -2.03
CA CYS A 45 -1.59 -5.15 -1.62
C CYS A 45 -1.45 -4.98 -0.11
N VAL A 46 -1.12 -3.77 0.33
CA VAL A 46 -1.18 -3.39 1.75
C VAL A 46 -2.27 -2.35 1.94
N VAL A 47 -3.22 -2.65 2.83
CA VAL A 47 -4.31 -1.74 3.18
C VAL A 47 -3.84 -0.80 4.29
N VAL A 48 -4.03 0.50 4.07
CA VAL A 48 -3.77 1.56 5.04
C VAL A 48 -4.98 2.48 5.16
N LEU A 49 -5.15 3.12 6.31
CA LEU A 49 -6.12 4.19 6.54
C LEU A 49 -5.37 5.51 6.72
N ASP A 50 -5.80 6.59 6.07
CA ASP A 50 -5.26 7.91 6.41
C ASP A 50 -5.79 8.42 7.78
N PRO A 51 -5.32 9.59 8.25
CA PRO A 51 -5.83 10.18 9.49
C PRO A 51 -7.33 10.51 9.48
N GLU A 52 -7.95 10.67 8.31
CA GLU A 52 -9.38 10.97 8.15
C GLU A 52 -10.24 9.68 8.16
N GLY A 53 -9.58 8.53 8.03
CA GLY A 53 -10.21 7.20 8.03
C GLY A 53 -10.55 6.67 6.64
N ASP A 54 -10.01 7.26 5.57
CA ASP A 54 -10.17 6.75 4.21
C ASP A 54 -9.21 5.60 3.90
N GLU A 55 -9.70 4.59 3.17
CA GLU A 55 -8.96 3.35 2.90
C GLU A 55 -8.17 3.44 1.59
N PHE A 56 -6.87 3.10 1.66
CA PHE A 56 -5.98 2.99 0.52
C PHE A 56 -5.40 1.58 0.41
N CYS A 57 -5.34 1.07 -0.82
CA CYS A 57 -4.60 -0.15 -1.17
C CYS A 57 -3.29 0.22 -1.88
N LEU A 58 -2.14 -0.16 -1.32
CA LEU A 58 -0.82 0.07 -1.91
C LEU A 58 -0.31 -1.18 -2.63
N ARG A 59 0.01 -1.07 -3.95
CA ARG A 59 0.48 -2.18 -4.80
C ARG A 59 1.38 -1.79 -5.98
#